data_AF-A0A7C9TT20-F1
#
_entry.id   AF-A0A7C9TT20-F1
#
_cell.length_a   1.000
_cell.length_b   1.000
_cell.length_c   1.000
_cell.angle_alpha   90.00
_cell.angle_beta   90.00
_cell.angle_gamma   90.00
#
_symmetry.space_group_name_H-M   'P 1'
#
loop_
_entity.id
_entity.type
_entity.pdbx_description
1 polymer ?
#
loop_
_entity_poly.entity_id
_entity_poly.type
_entity_poly.pdbx_seq_one_letter_code
_entity_poly.pdbx_strand_id
1 'polypeptide(L)' 'MKTKTFTAIVYQEDDMYVAECTEVGTVDQGATIEEAVANLKEATRLYLEECPLADEITPRFVTNIEVSYA' A
#
# COMPACT_ATOMS: atom_id res chain seq x y z
N MET A 1 -2.42 -0.79 21.43
CA MET A 1 -2.01 -0.71 20.01
C MET A 1 -2.60 0.55 19.42
N LYS A 2 -1.80 1.35 18.70
CA LYS A 2 -2.34 2.41 17.84
C LYS A 2 -2.84 1.73 16.56
N THR A 3 -4.08 1.99 16.17
CA THR A 3 -4.64 1.53 14.88
C THR A 3 -4.67 2.73 13.95
N LYS A 4 -4.06 2.61 12.78
CA LYS A 4 -4.16 3.59 11.69
C LYS A 4 -4.64 2.88 10.43
N THR A 5 -5.42 3.59 9.64
CA THR A 5 -5.87 3.14 8.32
C THR A 5 -4.88 3.65 7.27
N PHE A 6 -4.56 2.81 6.30
CA PHE A 6 -3.66 3.10 5.20
C PHE A 6 -4.35 2.81 3.87
N THR A 7 -3.84 3.39 2.80
CA THR A 7 -4.33 3.23 1.44
C THR A 7 -3.44 2.25 0.69
N ALA A 8 -4.01 1.11 0.27
CA ALA A 8 -3.33 0.14 -0.58
C ALA A 8 -3.77 0.30 -2.04
N ILE A 9 -2.81 0.33 -2.97
CA ILE A 9 -3.05 0.15 -4.40
C ILE A 9 -2.65 -1.29 -4.73
N VAL A 10 -3.53 -2.02 -5.43
CA VAL A 10 -3.28 -3.39 -5.86
C VAL A 10 -3.41 -3.48 -7.37
N TYR A 11 -2.42 -4.09 -8.01
CA TYR A 11 -2.39 -4.33 -9.46
C TYR A 11 -1.75 -5.68 -9.76
N GLN A 12 -2.00 -6.19 -10.97
CA GLN A 12 -1.40 -7.43 -11.42
C GLN A 12 -0.10 -7.12 -12.17
N GLU A 13 0.97 -7.84 -11.82
CA GLU A 13 2.25 -7.82 -12.52
C GLU A 13 2.66 -9.28 -12.77
N ASP A 14 2.82 -9.64 -14.05
CA ASP A 14 2.99 -11.02 -14.50
C ASP A 14 1.90 -11.97 -13.92
N ASP A 15 2.34 -13.04 -13.24
CA ASP A 15 1.49 -14.06 -12.65
C ASP A 15 1.11 -13.77 -11.18
N MET A 16 1.42 -12.56 -10.68
CA MET A 16 1.24 -12.19 -9.26
C MET A 16 0.44 -10.88 -9.09
N TYR A 17 -0.16 -10.71 -7.92
CA TYR A 17 -0.69 -9.43 -7.47
C TYR A 17 0.35 -8.71 -6.63
N VAL A 18 0.60 -7.44 -6.96
CA VAL A 18 1.46 -6.53 -6.20
C VAL A 18 0.56 -5.55 -5.46
N ALA A 19 0.85 -5.34 -4.17
CA ALA A 19 0.16 -4.40 -3.31
C ALA A 19 1.16 -3.38 -2.73
N GLU A 20 0.83 -2.10 -2.83
CA GLU A 20 1.67 -0.99 -2.34
C GLU A 20 0.89 -0.09 -1.36
N CYS A 21 1.53 0.27 -0.24
CA CYS A 21 1.00 1.24 0.72
C CYS A 21 1.48 2.65 0.36
N THR A 22 0.57 3.52 -0.04
CA THR A 22 0.95 4.82 -0.63
C THR A 22 1.54 5.83 0.37
N GLU A 23 1.29 5.63 1.66
CA GLU A 23 1.72 6.53 2.74
C GLU A 23 3.15 6.27 3.20
N VAL A 24 3.63 5.02 3.08
CA VAL A 24 4.97 4.63 3.54
C VAL A 24 5.84 4.04 2.44
N GLY A 25 5.26 3.72 1.27
CA GLY A 25 5.98 3.14 0.15
C GLY A 25 6.37 1.67 0.35
N THR A 26 5.77 0.97 1.32
CA THR A 26 5.95 -0.47 1.47
C THR A 26 5.24 -1.19 0.33
N VAL A 27 5.85 -2.25 -0.17
CA VAL A 27 5.33 -3.07 -1.27
C VAL A 27 5.46 -4.53 -0.86
N ASP A 28 4.45 -5.32 -1.19
CA ASP A 28 4.51 -6.78 -1.09
C ASP A 28 3.63 -7.42 -2.17
N GLN A 29 3.65 -8.75 -2.28
CA GLN A 29 3.00 -9.47 -3.37
C GLN A 29 2.35 -10.78 -2.91
N GLY A 30 1.42 -11.30 -3.70
CA GLY A 30 0.72 -12.57 -3.44
C GLY A 30 0.09 -13.17 -4.70
N ALA A 31 -0.23 -14.46 -4.67
CA ALA A 31 -0.89 -15.14 -5.79
C ALA A 31 -2.37 -14.74 -5.94
N THR A 32 -2.97 -14.19 -4.88
CA THR A 32 -4.30 -13.57 -4.91
C THR A 32 -4.26 -12.15 -4.35
N ILE A 33 -5.31 -11.37 -4.61
CA ILE A 33 -5.48 -10.02 -4.04
C ILE A 33 -5.46 -10.08 -2.51
N GLU A 34 -6.14 -11.05 -1.91
CA GLU A 34 -6.21 -11.23 -0.46
C GLU A 34 -4.84 -11.53 0.14
N GLU A 35 -4.05 -12.38 -0.52
CA GLU A 35 -2.69 -12.71 -0.10
C GLU A 35 -1.77 -11.48 -0.20
N ALA A 36 -1.79 -10.76 -1.32
CA ALA A 36 -0.98 -9.56 -1.50
C ALA A 36 -1.28 -8.49 -0.44
N VAL A 37 -2.57 -8.28 -0.13
CA VAL A 37 -3.00 -7.32 0.91
C VAL A 37 -2.60 -7.80 2.31
N ALA A 38 -2.69 -9.11 2.60
CA ALA A 38 -2.26 -9.67 3.88
C ALA A 38 -0.74 -9.52 4.09
N ASN A 39 0.04 -9.79 3.06
CA ASN A 39 1.50 -9.64 3.07
C ASN A 39 1.89 -8.16 3.23
N LEU A 40 1.28 -7.27 2.45
CA LEU A 40 1.49 -5.82 2.56
C LEU A 40 1.20 -5.30 3.98
N LYS A 41 0.13 -5.79 4.61
CA LYS A 41 -0.21 -5.40 5.99
C LYS A 41 0.90 -5.76 6.98
N GLU A 42 1.50 -6.93 6.82
CA GLU A 42 2.60 -7.38 7.67
C GLU A 42 3.89 -6.58 7.40
N ALA A 43 4.25 -6.41 6.12
CA ALA A 43 5.40 -5.58 5.72
C ALA A 43 5.28 -4.14 6.24
N THR A 44 4.09 -3.56 6.15
CA THR A 44 3.78 -2.22 6.67
C THR A 44 3.90 -2.17 8.20
N ARG A 45 3.39 -3.20 8.91
CA ARG A 45 3.50 -3.29 10.37
C ARG A 45 4.97 -3.31 10.79
N LEU A 46 5.78 -4.16 10.17
CA LEU A 46 7.21 -4.28 10.45
C LEU A 46 7.94 -2.95 10.19
N TYR A 47 7.65 -2.29 9.06
CA TYR A 47 8.22 -0.98 8.76
C TYR A 47 7.91 0.07 9.85
N LEU A 48 6.68 0.11 10.34
CA LEU A 48 6.25 1.07 11.37
C LEU A 48 6.86 0.81 12.75
N GLU A 49 7.30 -0.42 13.04
CA GLU A 49 8.01 -0.76 14.26
C GLU A 49 9.44 -0.20 14.27
N GLU A 50 10.07 -0.13 13.09
CA GLU A 50 11.42 0.43 12.92
C GLU A 50 11.39 1.95 12.65
N CYS A 51 10.39 2.41 11.91
CA CYS A 51 10.22 3.78 11.43
C CYS A 51 8.84 4.33 11.85
N PRO A 52 8.67 4.79 13.11
CA PRO A 52 7.40 5.30 13.59
C PRO A 52 6.99 6.57 12.82
N LEU A 53 5.82 6.52 12.19
CA LEU A 53 5.25 7.68 11.50
C LEU A 53 4.93 8.82 12.46
N ALA A 54 5.10 10.05 11.97
CA ALA A 54 4.51 11.23 12.61
C ALA A 54 2.99 11.03 12.80
N ASP A 55 2.42 11.60 13.86
CA ASP A 55 1.02 11.36 14.20
C ASP A 55 0.05 11.86 13.11
N GLU A 56 0.47 12.79 12.26
CA GLU A 56 -0.31 13.33 11.14
C GLU A 56 -0.13 12.51 9.84
N ILE A 57 -1.11 11.65 9.55
CA ILE A 57 -1.35 11.19 8.18
C ILE A 57 -2.51 12.04 7.68
N THR A 58 -2.21 13.06 6.87
CA THR A 58 -3.23 13.92 6.24
C THR A 58 -4.09 13.08 5.29
N PRO A 59 -5.41 13.36 5.16
CA PRO A 59 -6.26 12.67 4.21
C PRO A 59 -5.67 12.74 2.79
N ARG A 60 -5.49 11.58 2.16
CA ARG A 60 -4.99 11.46 0.79
C ARG A 60 -6.18 11.33 -0.15
N PHE A 61 -6.21 12.18 -1.17
CA PHE A 61 -7.18 12.05 -2.26
C PHE A 61 -6.59 11.11 -3.32
N VAL A 62 -7.21 9.96 -3.50
CA VAL A 62 -6.88 9.02 -4.58
C VAL A 62 -7.81 9.30 -5.76
N THR A 63 -7.24 9.56 -6.92
CA THR A 63 -8.00 9.81 -8.16
C THR A 63 -7.20 9.35 -9.37
N ASN A 64 -7.91 9.07 -10.45
CA ASN A 64 -7.32 8.82 -11.76
C ASN A 64 -7.15 10.15 -12.50
N ILE A 65 -6.19 10.20 -13.43
CA ILE A 65 -6.05 11.28 -14.41
C ILE A 65 -6.18 10.69 -15.81
N GLU A 66 -6.84 11.41 -16.71
CA GLU A 66 -6.91 11.07 -18.13
C GLU A 66 -5.85 11.89 -18.89
N VAL A 67 -5.06 11.22 -19.73
CA VAL A 67 -3.98 11.85 -20.49
C VAL A 67 -4.04 11.37 -21.94
N SER A 68 -3.99 12.29 -22.90
CA SER A 68 -3.83 11.99 -24.32
C SER A 68 -2.37 12.18 -24.75
N TYR A 69 -1.81 11.23 -25.48
CA TYR A 69 -0.45 11.30 -26.06
C TYR A 69 -0.46 10.87 -27.54
N ALA A 70 0.58 11.24 -28.29
CA ALA A 70 0.73 10.99 -29.74
C ALA A 70 1.53 9.71 -30.04
#